data_AF-A0A9E2F8N2-F1
#
_entry.id   AF-A0A9E2F8N2-F1
#
_cell.length_a   1.000
_cell.length_b   1.000
_cell.length_c   1.000
_cell.angle_alpha   90.00
_cell.angle_beta   90.00
_cell.angle_gamma   90.00
#
_symmetry.space_group_name_H-M   'P 1'
#
loop_
_entity.id
_entity.type
_entity.pdbx_description
1 polymer ?
#
loop_
_entity_poly.entity_id
_entity_poly.type
_entity_poly.pdbx_seq_one_letter_code
_entity_poly.pdbx_strand_id
1 'polypeptide(L)'
;MGHREKEALRQDVYRALRDARVAAFPFPIEGRIPNFKGAGKAAEKVRALPVYQDASVIKINPDAPQLPLRTLALLDGKDLLLPTPRLRGPFLWIRRRDVPRGKEREAASLRHAARYGTPLSVGDLFREKLPIGLVVAGSVAVTREGLRLGKGEGYSDLEYALLLEMGYPPLPLLTTVHPLQMVPRLPYEPHDVPLDWIVTPEEVIRVDSPYPKPRGMAWEALSEVDLSAMPPLKELRRLTWERQTVPDIIEEGLGLLFVGINPGRHSAGEGHHFAGPQNHFWRLLHEAGCTPRLLYPEEDRSLPAFGIGITNLVDRPSAGEGDLSWAEMKAAGAVLREKVARFRPRGVVLLGKNVYRAYANLPPSHPVAWGRQVRETVPGVAEWVAPNPSPRSTLPREMRLRYFREACGFLKEVHFKMKPW
;
A
#
# COMPACT_ATOMS: atom_id res chain seq x y z
N MET A 1 7.13 -7.66 -19.69
CA MET A 1 6.11 -8.36 -20.52
C MET A 1 4.86 -7.49 -20.50
N GLY A 2 4.31 -7.11 -21.66
CA GLY A 2 3.35 -5.99 -21.74
C GLY A 2 1.91 -6.37 -21.37
N HIS A 3 1.12 -5.38 -20.92
CA HIS A 3 -0.33 -5.49 -20.67
C HIS A 3 -1.11 -6.16 -21.83
N ARG A 4 -0.66 -5.96 -23.07
CA ARG A 4 -1.24 -6.56 -24.28
C ARG A 4 -1.14 -8.09 -24.31
N GLU A 5 -0.03 -8.66 -23.82
CA GLU A 5 0.16 -10.11 -23.82
C GLU A 5 -0.70 -10.79 -22.75
N LYS A 6 -0.75 -10.21 -21.54
CA LYS A 6 -1.68 -10.65 -20.48
C LYS A 6 -3.12 -10.64 -20.99
N GLU A 7 -3.51 -9.60 -21.74
CA GLU A 7 -4.86 -9.53 -22.30
C GLU A 7 -5.12 -10.54 -23.41
N ALA A 8 -4.18 -10.75 -24.33
CA ALA A 8 -4.29 -11.78 -25.37
C ALA A 8 -4.51 -13.18 -24.77
N LEU A 9 -3.75 -13.53 -23.73
CA LEU A 9 -3.88 -14.80 -23.02
C LEU A 9 -5.27 -14.97 -22.37
N ARG A 10 -5.86 -13.91 -21.81
CA ARG A 10 -7.24 -13.98 -21.29
C ARG A 10 -8.22 -14.28 -22.41
N GLN A 11 -8.11 -13.58 -23.53
CA GLN A 11 -8.99 -13.76 -24.68
C GLN A 11 -8.90 -15.18 -25.28
N ASP A 12 -7.69 -15.74 -25.34
CA ASP A 12 -7.47 -17.10 -25.81
C ASP A 12 -8.14 -18.13 -24.90
N VAL A 13 -8.02 -17.98 -23.58
CA VAL A 13 -8.69 -18.87 -22.62
C VAL A 13 -10.21 -18.73 -22.69
N TYR A 14 -10.75 -17.50 -22.77
CA TYR A 14 -12.19 -17.31 -22.93
C TYR A 14 -12.71 -17.98 -24.20
N ARG A 15 -11.98 -17.84 -25.32
CA ARG A 15 -12.30 -18.50 -26.58
C ARG A 15 -12.28 -20.02 -26.45
N ALA A 16 -11.21 -20.58 -25.88
CA ALA A 16 -11.08 -22.02 -25.68
C ALA A 16 -12.23 -22.61 -24.85
N LEU A 17 -12.62 -21.97 -23.76
CA LEU A 17 -13.75 -22.41 -22.92
C LEU A 17 -15.10 -22.33 -23.65
N ARG A 18 -15.27 -21.32 -24.51
CA ARG A 18 -16.48 -21.12 -25.30
C ARG A 18 -16.60 -22.14 -26.43
N ASP A 19 -15.53 -22.32 -27.18
CA ASP A 19 -15.46 -23.24 -28.33
C ASP A 19 -15.66 -24.69 -27.88
N ALA A 20 -15.06 -25.07 -26.75
CA ALA A 20 -15.28 -26.38 -26.13
C ALA A 20 -16.65 -26.51 -25.42
N ARG A 21 -17.47 -25.44 -25.38
CA ARG A 21 -18.79 -25.39 -24.72
C ARG A 21 -18.74 -25.82 -23.25
N VAL A 22 -17.65 -25.50 -22.56
CA VAL A 22 -17.44 -25.80 -21.13
C VAL A 22 -17.62 -24.57 -20.25
N ALA A 23 -17.73 -23.37 -20.82
CA ALA A 23 -18.11 -22.17 -20.06
C ALA A 23 -19.49 -22.33 -19.39
N ALA A 24 -19.64 -21.78 -18.19
CA ALA A 24 -20.88 -21.82 -17.41
C ALA A 24 -21.33 -20.42 -16.99
N PHE A 25 -22.62 -20.27 -16.66
CA PHE A 25 -23.18 -19.01 -16.15
C PHE A 25 -22.39 -18.51 -14.92
N PRO A 26 -22.10 -17.20 -14.81
CA PRO A 26 -22.67 -16.09 -15.57
C PRO A 26 -21.95 -15.77 -16.90
N PHE A 27 -22.75 -15.45 -17.92
CA PHE A 27 -22.29 -14.91 -19.21
C PHE A 27 -22.50 -13.38 -19.27
N PRO A 28 -21.72 -12.64 -20.10
CA PRO A 28 -20.50 -13.09 -20.78
C PRO A 28 -19.38 -13.45 -19.78
N ILE A 29 -18.46 -14.34 -20.17
CA ILE A 29 -17.35 -14.78 -19.30
C ILE A 29 -16.17 -13.80 -19.35
N GLU A 30 -16.09 -12.99 -20.39
CA GLU A 30 -15.07 -11.99 -20.61
C GLU A 30 -15.09 -10.93 -19.51
N GLY A 31 -13.90 -10.52 -19.05
CA GLY A 31 -13.74 -9.59 -17.93
C GLY A 31 -14.06 -10.20 -16.55
N ARG A 32 -14.27 -11.52 -16.48
CA ARG A 32 -14.54 -12.25 -15.23
C ARG A 32 -13.53 -13.38 -15.04
N ILE A 33 -13.44 -13.87 -13.81
CA ILE A 33 -12.93 -15.23 -13.61
C ILE A 33 -13.99 -16.18 -14.20
N PRO A 34 -13.67 -16.94 -15.26
CA PRO A 34 -14.67 -17.67 -16.03
C PRO A 34 -15.21 -18.84 -15.21
N ASN A 35 -16.53 -18.98 -15.14
CA ASN A 35 -17.13 -20.18 -14.58
C ASN A 35 -17.12 -21.30 -15.62
N PHE A 36 -17.06 -22.55 -15.16
CA PHE A 36 -16.87 -23.71 -16.03
C PHE A 36 -17.69 -24.93 -15.56
N LYS A 37 -18.06 -25.78 -16.52
CA LYS A 37 -18.63 -27.10 -16.27
C LYS A 37 -17.58 -27.95 -15.55
N GLY A 38 -17.95 -28.47 -14.38
CA GLY A 38 -17.03 -29.23 -13.52
C GLY A 38 -16.51 -28.46 -12.31
N ALA A 39 -16.82 -27.17 -12.14
CA ALA A 39 -16.39 -26.40 -10.95
C ALA A 39 -16.76 -27.08 -9.62
N GLY A 40 -17.94 -27.73 -9.54
CA GLY A 40 -18.32 -28.55 -8.38
C GLY A 40 -17.42 -29.76 -8.16
N LYS A 41 -17.03 -30.48 -9.22
CA LYS A 41 -16.11 -31.63 -9.13
C LYS A 41 -14.73 -31.20 -8.65
N ALA A 42 -14.22 -30.08 -9.17
CA ALA A 42 -12.96 -29.50 -8.69
C ALA A 42 -13.05 -29.12 -7.20
N ALA A 43 -14.16 -28.49 -6.78
CA ALA A 43 -14.38 -28.12 -5.40
C ALA A 43 -14.47 -29.34 -4.45
N GLU A 44 -15.10 -30.44 -4.86
CA GLU A 44 -15.13 -31.68 -4.07
C GLU A 44 -13.71 -32.25 -3.85
N LYS A 45 -12.85 -32.22 -4.86
CA LYS A 45 -11.45 -32.67 -4.72
C LYS A 45 -10.66 -31.84 -3.71
N VAL A 46 -10.94 -30.54 -3.60
CA VAL A 46 -10.32 -29.68 -2.59
C VAL A 46 -10.58 -30.20 -1.16
N ARG A 47 -11.73 -30.81 -0.90
CA ARG A 47 -12.09 -31.34 0.44
C ARG A 47 -11.17 -32.46 0.94
N ALA A 48 -10.51 -33.16 0.02
CA ALA A 48 -9.55 -34.22 0.34
C ALA A 48 -8.15 -33.69 0.65
N LEU A 49 -7.87 -32.40 0.44
CA LEU A 49 -6.54 -31.84 0.68
C LEU A 49 -6.31 -31.61 2.19
N PRO A 50 -5.12 -31.98 2.73
CA PRO A 50 -4.79 -31.70 4.13
C PRO A 50 -4.93 -30.21 4.48
N VAL A 51 -4.44 -29.32 3.61
CA VAL A 51 -4.54 -27.85 3.80
C VAL A 51 -5.98 -27.34 3.91
N TYR A 52 -6.96 -28.05 3.32
CA TYR A 52 -8.37 -27.72 3.48
C TYR A 52 -8.93 -28.32 4.77
N GLN A 53 -8.59 -29.58 5.07
CA GLN A 53 -9.07 -30.27 6.26
C GLN A 53 -8.65 -29.53 7.54
N ASP A 54 -7.38 -29.12 7.61
CA ASP A 54 -6.78 -28.42 8.76
C ASP A 54 -7.31 -26.99 8.96
N ALA A 55 -7.79 -26.34 7.89
CA ALA A 55 -8.25 -24.95 7.97
C ALA A 55 -9.65 -24.84 8.61
N SER A 56 -9.78 -24.07 9.69
CA SER A 56 -11.06 -23.74 10.32
C SER A 56 -11.72 -22.49 9.73
N VAL A 57 -10.90 -21.50 9.33
CA VAL A 57 -11.31 -20.30 8.60
C VAL A 57 -10.64 -20.29 7.23
N ILE A 58 -11.43 -20.13 6.16
CA ILE A 58 -10.92 -20.08 4.79
C ILE A 58 -11.31 -18.75 4.14
N LYS A 59 -10.33 -18.06 3.57
CA LYS A 59 -10.60 -16.90 2.73
C LYS A 59 -10.84 -17.34 1.29
N ILE A 60 -12.03 -17.07 0.74
CA ILE A 60 -12.40 -17.49 -0.62
C ILE A 60 -12.95 -16.29 -1.39
N ASN A 61 -12.37 -15.98 -2.56
CA ASN A 61 -12.86 -14.89 -3.42
C ASN A 61 -14.32 -15.10 -3.88
N PRO A 62 -15.09 -14.02 -4.13
CA PRO A 62 -16.52 -14.07 -4.44
C PRO A 62 -16.86 -14.56 -5.86
N ASP A 63 -15.86 -14.91 -6.66
CA ASP A 63 -16.04 -15.32 -8.06
C ASP A 63 -16.99 -16.52 -8.21
N ALA A 64 -17.72 -16.56 -9.33
CA ALA A 64 -18.70 -17.59 -9.63
C ALA A 64 -18.16 -19.04 -9.60
N PRO A 65 -16.98 -19.37 -10.19
CA PRO A 65 -16.43 -20.73 -10.10
C PRO A 65 -16.09 -21.18 -8.68
N GLN A 66 -15.94 -20.26 -7.73
CA GLN A 66 -15.64 -20.59 -6.33
C GLN A 66 -16.88 -20.79 -5.47
N LEU A 67 -18.10 -20.53 -5.99
CA LEU A 67 -19.34 -20.73 -5.24
C LEU A 67 -19.53 -22.16 -4.71
N PRO A 68 -19.23 -23.23 -5.49
CA PRO A 68 -19.32 -24.59 -4.98
C PRO A 68 -18.40 -24.81 -3.77
N LEU A 69 -17.15 -24.35 -3.83
CA LEU A 69 -16.20 -24.51 -2.72
C LEU A 69 -16.59 -23.70 -1.48
N ARG A 70 -17.11 -22.47 -1.65
CA ARG A 70 -17.69 -21.70 -0.54
C ARG A 70 -18.84 -22.45 0.13
N THR A 71 -19.70 -23.07 -0.67
CA THR A 71 -20.85 -23.85 -0.16
C THR A 71 -20.37 -25.08 0.62
N LEU A 72 -19.39 -25.81 0.08
CA LEU A 72 -18.82 -27.01 0.71
C LEU A 72 -18.08 -26.66 2.01
N ALA A 73 -17.33 -25.57 2.06
CA ALA A 73 -16.66 -25.11 3.28
C ALA A 73 -17.65 -24.88 4.43
N LEU A 74 -18.78 -24.22 4.17
CA LEU A 74 -19.84 -24.08 5.18
C LEU A 74 -20.45 -25.46 5.53
N LEU A 75 -20.74 -26.32 4.56
CA LEU A 75 -21.25 -27.67 4.87
C LEU A 75 -20.29 -28.48 5.74
N ASP A 76 -18.98 -28.27 5.57
CA ASP A 76 -17.89 -28.95 6.29
C ASP A 76 -17.56 -28.30 7.65
N GLY A 77 -18.38 -27.39 8.15
CA GLY A 77 -18.17 -26.82 9.47
C GLY A 77 -17.25 -25.59 9.51
N LYS A 78 -16.80 -25.09 8.36
CA LYS A 78 -15.75 -24.04 8.28
C LYS A 78 -16.35 -22.65 8.16
N ASP A 79 -15.63 -21.68 8.71
CA ASP A 79 -15.95 -20.26 8.55
C ASP A 79 -15.41 -19.72 7.24
N LEU A 80 -16.15 -18.79 6.63
CA LEU A 80 -15.73 -18.11 5.41
C LEU A 80 -15.34 -16.66 5.69
N LEU A 81 -14.18 -16.26 5.19
CA LEU A 81 -13.81 -14.87 5.02
C LEU A 81 -13.95 -14.47 3.55
N LEU A 82 -14.92 -13.60 3.24
CA LEU A 82 -15.21 -13.17 1.87
C LEU A 82 -14.75 -11.71 1.68
N PRO A 83 -13.82 -11.41 0.76
CA PRO A 83 -13.49 -10.03 0.44
C PRO A 83 -14.66 -9.37 -0.30
N THR A 84 -14.89 -8.08 -0.04
CA THR A 84 -15.82 -7.30 -0.87
C THR A 84 -15.20 -7.01 -2.23
N PRO A 85 -16.01 -6.97 -3.31
CA PRO A 85 -15.51 -6.69 -4.64
C PRO A 85 -14.66 -5.41 -4.70
N ARG A 86 -13.48 -5.53 -5.30
CA ARG A 86 -12.53 -4.42 -5.51
C ARG A 86 -12.01 -3.76 -4.23
N LEU A 87 -12.04 -4.47 -3.09
CA LEU A 87 -11.64 -3.92 -1.79
C LEU A 87 -12.34 -2.60 -1.45
N ARG A 88 -13.61 -2.42 -1.87
CA ARG A 88 -14.35 -1.16 -1.62
C ARG A 88 -14.94 -1.05 -0.22
N GLY A 89 -14.90 -2.12 0.57
CA GLY A 89 -15.51 -2.16 1.88
C GLY A 89 -14.89 -3.22 2.79
N PRO A 90 -15.53 -3.51 3.93
CA PRO A 90 -15.05 -4.52 4.87
C PRO A 90 -15.03 -5.92 4.24
N PHE A 91 -14.35 -6.86 4.89
CA PHE A 91 -14.55 -8.28 4.61
C PHE A 91 -15.88 -8.73 5.22
N LEU A 92 -16.48 -9.79 4.71
CA LEU A 92 -17.62 -10.45 5.34
C LEU A 92 -17.14 -11.75 5.97
N TRP A 93 -17.26 -11.84 7.29
CA TRP A 93 -17.04 -13.08 8.03
C TRP A 93 -18.36 -13.82 8.21
N ILE A 94 -18.52 -14.90 7.46
CA ILE A 94 -19.68 -15.78 7.56
C ILE A 94 -19.26 -16.93 8.46
N ARG A 95 -19.69 -16.86 9.71
CA ARG A 95 -19.45 -17.94 10.67
C ARG A 95 -20.39 -19.08 10.38
N ARG A 96 -19.88 -20.31 10.38
CA ARG A 96 -20.71 -21.47 10.11
C ARG A 96 -21.89 -21.57 11.07
N ARG A 97 -21.66 -21.32 12.35
CA ARG A 97 -22.72 -21.37 13.39
C ARG A 97 -23.90 -20.42 13.13
N ASP A 98 -23.68 -19.35 12.37
CA ASP A 98 -24.69 -18.33 12.06
C ASP A 98 -25.51 -18.68 10.78
N VAL A 99 -25.16 -19.77 10.08
CA VAL A 99 -25.83 -20.19 8.84
C VAL A 99 -26.83 -21.32 9.12
N PRO A 100 -28.14 -21.11 8.90
CA PRO A 100 -29.13 -22.18 9.04
C PRO A 100 -28.86 -23.36 8.10
N ARG A 101 -29.19 -24.58 8.55
CA ARG A 101 -29.05 -25.79 7.72
C ARG A 101 -29.86 -25.65 6.44
N GLY A 102 -29.26 -25.98 5.29
CA GLY A 102 -29.87 -25.85 3.96
C GLY A 102 -29.74 -24.44 3.36
N LYS A 103 -29.17 -23.48 4.08
CA LYS A 103 -28.91 -22.10 3.60
C LYS A 103 -27.45 -21.86 3.24
N GLU A 104 -26.60 -22.88 3.25
CA GLU A 104 -25.16 -22.76 3.01
C GLU A 104 -24.84 -22.15 1.64
N ARG A 105 -25.53 -22.59 0.59
CA ARG A 105 -25.35 -22.03 -0.76
C ARG A 105 -25.84 -20.58 -0.86
N GLU A 106 -26.91 -20.24 -0.14
CA GLU A 106 -27.45 -18.88 -0.09
C GLU A 106 -26.43 -17.95 0.60
N ALA A 107 -25.94 -18.36 1.79
CA ALA A 107 -24.92 -17.65 2.54
C ALA A 107 -23.60 -17.49 1.77
N ALA A 108 -23.16 -18.52 1.02
CA ALA A 108 -21.98 -18.47 0.17
C ALA A 108 -22.13 -17.60 -1.10
N SER A 109 -23.35 -17.14 -1.43
CA SER A 109 -23.61 -16.37 -2.64
C SER A 109 -23.34 -14.88 -2.44
N LEU A 110 -22.72 -14.22 -3.41
CA LEU A 110 -22.46 -12.77 -3.34
C LEU A 110 -23.74 -11.94 -3.14
N ARG A 111 -24.88 -12.41 -3.66
CA ARG A 111 -26.18 -11.73 -3.57
C ARG A 111 -26.73 -11.69 -2.14
N HIS A 112 -26.43 -12.69 -1.32
CA HIS A 112 -27.07 -12.84 0.01
C HIS A 112 -26.07 -12.93 1.15
N ALA A 113 -24.76 -13.05 0.89
CA ALA A 113 -23.71 -13.17 1.90
C ALA A 113 -23.81 -12.13 3.01
N ALA A 114 -24.14 -10.87 2.68
CA ALA A 114 -24.31 -9.80 3.67
C ALA A 114 -25.45 -10.02 4.68
N ARG A 115 -26.42 -10.91 4.39
CA ARG A 115 -27.49 -11.29 5.34
C ARG A 115 -27.01 -12.25 6.43
N TYR A 116 -25.91 -12.97 6.17
CA TYR A 116 -25.37 -14.02 7.03
C TYR A 116 -24.00 -13.67 7.60
N GLY A 117 -23.26 -12.78 6.94
CA GLY A 117 -21.92 -12.38 7.31
C GLY A 117 -21.90 -11.14 8.21
N THR A 118 -20.99 -11.15 9.18
CA THR A 118 -20.64 -9.94 9.95
C THR A 118 -19.59 -9.16 9.16
N PRO A 119 -19.80 -7.86 8.87
CA PRO A 119 -18.76 -7.02 8.28
C PRO A 119 -17.60 -6.86 9.25
N LEU A 120 -16.38 -7.15 8.79
CA LEU A 120 -15.13 -6.94 9.51
C LEU A 120 -14.28 -5.91 8.77
N SER A 121 -13.98 -4.80 9.45
CA SER A 121 -12.99 -3.85 8.96
C SER A 121 -11.60 -4.48 8.95
N VAL A 122 -10.65 -3.82 8.30
CA VAL A 122 -9.24 -4.22 8.38
C VAL A 122 -8.73 -4.07 9.81
N GLY A 123 -9.18 -3.04 10.54
CA GLY A 123 -8.88 -2.88 11.96
C GLY A 123 -9.40 -4.03 12.83
N ASP A 124 -10.57 -4.58 12.52
CA ASP A 124 -11.11 -5.74 13.24
C ASP A 124 -10.27 -6.98 12.94
N LEU A 125 -10.00 -7.27 11.66
CA LEU A 125 -9.14 -8.40 11.27
C LEU A 125 -7.74 -8.32 11.89
N PHE A 126 -7.15 -7.12 11.91
CA PHE A 126 -5.83 -6.89 12.49
C PHE A 126 -5.81 -7.16 14.01
N ARG A 127 -6.90 -6.84 14.72
CA ARG A 127 -7.03 -7.07 16.17
C ARG A 127 -7.42 -8.51 16.52
N GLU A 128 -8.41 -9.05 15.82
CA GLU A 128 -8.98 -10.38 16.11
C GLU A 128 -8.03 -11.51 15.70
N LYS A 129 -7.18 -11.29 14.68
CA LYS A 129 -6.27 -12.30 14.12
C LYS A 129 -6.94 -13.65 13.91
N LEU A 130 -8.00 -13.66 13.10
CA LEU A 130 -8.72 -14.88 12.74
C LEU A 130 -7.74 -15.99 12.30
N PRO A 131 -7.94 -17.26 12.68
CA PRO A 131 -7.04 -18.36 12.32
C PRO A 131 -7.26 -18.81 10.85
N ILE A 132 -6.97 -17.92 9.91
CA ILE A 132 -7.08 -18.19 8.47
C ILE A 132 -6.04 -19.24 8.09
N GLY A 133 -6.50 -20.42 7.69
CA GLY A 133 -5.62 -21.55 7.33
C GLY A 133 -5.40 -21.73 5.83
N LEU A 134 -6.27 -21.16 4.99
CA LEU A 134 -6.24 -21.35 3.55
C LEU A 134 -6.80 -20.14 2.80
N VAL A 135 -6.17 -19.80 1.69
CA VAL A 135 -6.64 -18.80 0.72
C VAL A 135 -7.01 -19.48 -0.60
N VAL A 136 -8.16 -19.10 -1.16
CA VAL A 136 -8.61 -19.53 -2.48
C VAL A 136 -8.78 -18.32 -3.37
N ALA A 137 -8.03 -18.27 -4.47
CA ALA A 137 -8.10 -17.22 -5.48
C ALA A 137 -8.77 -17.71 -6.77
N GLY A 138 -9.54 -16.84 -7.42
CA GLY A 138 -10.05 -17.07 -8.76
C GLY A 138 -8.99 -16.77 -9.82
N SER A 139 -8.91 -17.61 -10.85
CA SER A 139 -7.92 -17.47 -11.94
C SER A 139 -8.60 -17.57 -13.31
N VAL A 140 -8.20 -16.70 -14.24
CA VAL A 140 -8.52 -16.84 -15.67
C VAL A 140 -7.62 -17.90 -16.27
N ALA A 141 -6.32 -17.82 -16.02
CA ALA A 141 -5.34 -18.80 -16.50
C ALA A 141 -4.33 -19.15 -15.39
N VAL A 142 -3.71 -20.32 -15.48
CA VAL A 142 -2.64 -20.77 -14.59
C VAL A 142 -1.57 -21.55 -15.35
N THR A 143 -0.37 -21.61 -14.80
CA THR A 143 0.72 -22.49 -15.29
C THR A 143 0.92 -23.67 -14.34
N ARG A 144 1.61 -24.74 -14.78
CA ARG A 144 1.93 -25.88 -13.89
C ARG A 144 2.92 -25.50 -12.78
N GLU A 145 3.68 -24.42 -12.99
CA GLU A 145 4.64 -23.83 -12.06
C GLU A 145 3.99 -22.88 -11.03
N GLY A 146 2.66 -22.72 -11.07
CA GLY A 146 1.91 -21.97 -10.06
C GLY A 146 1.68 -20.49 -10.35
N LEU A 147 2.17 -19.95 -11.46
CA LEU A 147 1.79 -18.60 -11.88
C LEU A 147 0.30 -18.56 -12.22
N ARG A 148 -0.35 -17.45 -11.90
CA ARG A 148 -1.78 -17.23 -12.14
C ARG A 148 -2.02 -15.91 -12.85
N LEU A 149 -3.07 -15.88 -13.66
CA LEU A 149 -3.56 -14.68 -14.32
C LEU A 149 -4.99 -14.42 -13.88
N GLY A 150 -5.22 -13.32 -13.17
CA GLY A 150 -6.57 -12.86 -12.83
C GLY A 150 -7.25 -12.09 -13.97
N LYS A 151 -8.43 -11.55 -13.71
CA LYS A 151 -9.22 -10.72 -14.65
C LYS A 151 -8.58 -9.36 -15.01
N GLY A 152 -7.45 -9.00 -14.40
CA GLY A 152 -6.67 -7.80 -14.75
C GLY A 152 -6.65 -6.67 -13.71
N GLU A 153 -7.38 -6.81 -12.60
CA GLU A 153 -7.48 -5.75 -11.59
C GLU A 153 -6.53 -5.93 -10.37
N GLY A 154 -5.76 -7.03 -10.28
CA GLY A 154 -4.77 -7.24 -9.20
C GLY A 154 -5.30 -7.48 -7.77
N TYR A 155 -6.62 -7.38 -7.55
CA TYR A 155 -7.19 -7.41 -6.19
C TYR A 155 -6.88 -8.67 -5.38
N SER A 156 -6.80 -9.85 -6.00
CA SER A 156 -6.49 -11.08 -5.26
C SER A 156 -5.05 -11.09 -4.71
N ASP A 157 -4.09 -10.48 -5.40
CA ASP A 157 -2.71 -10.33 -4.91
C ASP A 157 -2.66 -9.31 -3.78
N LEU A 158 -3.37 -8.19 -3.94
CA LEU A 158 -3.51 -7.17 -2.90
C LEU A 158 -4.18 -7.70 -1.63
N GLU A 159 -5.22 -8.53 -1.75
CA GLU A 159 -5.89 -9.19 -0.64
C GLU A 159 -4.96 -10.14 0.13
N TYR A 160 -4.07 -10.86 -0.58
CA TYR A 160 -3.09 -11.73 0.05
C TYR A 160 -1.97 -10.92 0.72
N ALA A 161 -1.44 -9.90 0.03
CA ALA A 161 -0.45 -8.99 0.59
C ALA A 161 -0.98 -8.26 1.84
N LEU A 162 -2.27 -7.91 1.86
CA LEU A 162 -2.93 -7.35 3.04
C LEU A 162 -2.86 -8.29 4.25
N LEU A 163 -3.03 -9.59 4.06
CA LEU A 163 -2.89 -10.56 5.16
C LEU A 163 -1.43 -10.63 5.65
N LEU A 164 -0.45 -10.62 4.76
CA LEU A 164 0.97 -10.58 5.15
C LEU A 164 1.29 -9.34 5.99
N GLU A 165 0.77 -8.18 5.61
CA GLU A 165 0.97 -6.92 6.36
C GLU A 165 0.35 -6.97 7.75
N MET A 166 -0.79 -7.65 7.91
CA MET A 166 -1.40 -7.93 9.22
C MET A 166 -0.60 -8.91 10.08
N GLY A 167 0.50 -9.48 9.56
CA GLY A 167 1.40 -10.38 10.27
C GLY A 167 1.03 -11.86 10.14
N TYR A 168 0.18 -12.24 9.18
CA TYR A 168 -0.01 -13.64 8.85
C TYR A 168 1.27 -14.20 8.20
N PRO A 169 1.65 -15.46 8.51
CA PRO A 169 2.68 -16.14 7.73
C PRO A 169 2.19 -16.35 6.29
N PRO A 170 3.08 -16.67 5.33
CA PRO A 170 2.64 -17.09 4.00
C PRO A 170 1.66 -18.27 4.08
N LEU A 171 0.39 -18.01 3.76
CA LEU A 171 -0.69 -18.97 3.83
C LEU A 171 -0.72 -19.87 2.58
N PRO A 172 -1.16 -21.14 2.70
CA PRO A 172 -1.49 -21.96 1.55
C PRO A 172 -2.47 -21.25 0.61
N LEU A 173 -2.16 -21.23 -0.68
CA LEU A 173 -2.95 -20.62 -1.73
C LEU A 173 -3.30 -21.66 -2.79
N LEU A 174 -4.59 -21.80 -3.09
CA LEU A 174 -5.07 -22.66 -4.16
C LEU A 174 -6.03 -21.97 -5.11
N THR A 175 -6.25 -22.60 -6.26
CA THR A 175 -7.30 -22.20 -7.20
C THR A 175 -8.01 -23.42 -7.78
N THR A 176 -9.26 -23.23 -8.19
CA THR A 176 -10.02 -24.21 -8.97
C THR A 176 -10.23 -23.69 -10.39
N VAL A 177 -9.87 -24.50 -11.39
CA VAL A 177 -9.91 -24.13 -12.81
C VAL A 177 -10.31 -25.32 -13.69
N HIS A 178 -10.73 -25.04 -14.92
CA HIS A 178 -10.86 -26.05 -15.98
C HIS A 178 -9.48 -26.34 -16.61
N PRO A 179 -9.20 -27.56 -17.14
CA PRO A 179 -7.92 -27.85 -17.81
C PRO A 179 -7.54 -26.88 -18.93
N LEU A 180 -8.53 -26.36 -19.69
CA LEU A 180 -8.31 -25.35 -20.74
C LEU A 180 -7.85 -23.98 -20.22
N GLN A 181 -7.87 -23.76 -18.91
CA GLN A 181 -7.29 -22.57 -18.28
C GLN A 181 -5.81 -22.78 -17.91
N MET A 182 -5.28 -23.99 -18.09
CA MET A 182 -3.86 -24.26 -17.93
C MET A 182 -3.12 -23.85 -19.20
N VAL A 183 -2.24 -22.87 -19.06
CA VAL A 183 -1.44 -22.31 -20.14
C VAL A 183 0.04 -22.64 -19.93
N PRO A 184 0.85 -22.74 -20.99
CA PRO A 184 2.25 -23.16 -20.87
C PRO A 184 3.14 -22.13 -20.19
N ARG A 185 2.77 -20.84 -20.21
CA ARG A 185 3.56 -19.76 -19.60
C ARG A 185 2.69 -18.56 -19.24
N LEU A 186 3.13 -17.84 -18.20
CA LEU A 186 2.59 -16.54 -17.82
C LEU A 186 3.76 -15.61 -17.43
N PRO A 187 3.62 -14.28 -17.63
CA PRO A 187 4.50 -13.32 -16.97
C PRO A 187 4.46 -13.46 -15.45
N TYR A 188 5.61 -13.28 -14.82
CA TYR A 188 5.75 -13.14 -13.37
C TYR A 188 6.14 -11.71 -13.02
N GLU A 189 5.46 -11.12 -12.04
CA GLU A 189 5.84 -9.88 -11.37
C GLU A 189 6.10 -10.15 -9.88
N PRO A 190 7.02 -9.42 -9.21
CA PRO A 190 7.40 -9.71 -7.82
C PRO A 190 6.26 -9.68 -6.78
N HIS A 191 5.14 -9.03 -7.12
CA HIS A 191 3.95 -8.95 -6.27
C HIS A 191 2.91 -10.05 -6.58
N ASP A 192 3.09 -10.83 -7.65
CA ASP A 192 2.22 -11.95 -7.98
C ASP A 192 2.40 -13.06 -6.93
N VAL A 193 1.29 -13.60 -6.42
CA VAL A 193 1.33 -14.69 -5.45
C VAL A 193 1.25 -16.04 -6.18
N PRO A 194 2.32 -16.86 -6.18
CA PRO A 194 2.30 -18.18 -6.77
C PRO A 194 1.37 -19.12 -5.98
N LEU A 195 0.70 -20.00 -6.71
CA LEU A 195 -0.19 -21.03 -6.19
C LEU A 195 0.63 -22.18 -5.59
N ASP A 196 0.16 -22.74 -4.47
CA ASP A 196 0.68 -24.01 -3.93
C ASP A 196 -0.11 -25.21 -4.46
N TRP A 197 -1.36 -24.99 -4.88
CA TRP A 197 -2.23 -26.03 -5.43
C TRP A 197 -3.09 -25.54 -6.60
N ILE A 198 -3.21 -26.37 -7.62
CA ILE A 198 -4.12 -26.20 -8.75
C ILE A 198 -5.05 -27.40 -8.78
N VAL A 199 -6.36 -27.16 -8.74
CA VAL A 199 -7.36 -28.24 -8.74
C VAL A 199 -8.28 -28.12 -9.94
N THR A 200 -8.36 -29.20 -10.71
CA THR A 200 -9.27 -29.35 -11.86
C THR A 200 -10.28 -30.46 -11.60
N PRO A 201 -11.35 -30.59 -12.42
CA PRO A 201 -12.23 -31.74 -12.35
C PRO A 201 -11.51 -33.09 -12.55
N GLU A 202 -10.36 -33.11 -13.21
CA GLU A 202 -9.59 -34.31 -13.62
C GLU A 202 -8.41 -34.61 -12.71
N GLU A 203 -7.72 -33.59 -12.18
CA GLU A 203 -6.50 -33.76 -11.37
C GLU A 203 -6.36 -32.76 -10.22
N VAL A 204 -5.45 -33.07 -9.30
CA VAL A 204 -4.97 -32.18 -8.23
C VAL A 204 -3.46 -32.08 -8.41
N ILE A 205 -2.96 -30.85 -8.53
CA ILE A 205 -1.53 -30.57 -8.72
C ILE A 205 -1.04 -29.83 -7.48
N ARG A 206 -0.09 -30.44 -6.77
CA ARG A 206 0.75 -29.73 -5.79
C ARG A 206 1.87 -29.04 -6.56
N VAL A 207 2.01 -27.74 -6.37
CA VAL A 207 2.98 -26.93 -7.10
C VAL A 207 4.25 -26.76 -6.25
N ASP A 208 5.40 -26.99 -6.87
CA ASP A 208 6.71 -26.58 -6.34
C ASP A 208 7.19 -25.38 -7.16
N SER A 209 6.73 -24.19 -6.77
CA SER A 209 6.95 -22.97 -7.55
C SER A 209 8.40 -22.48 -7.38
N PRO A 210 9.14 -22.24 -8.48
CA PRO A 210 10.45 -21.60 -8.40
C PRO A 210 10.35 -20.10 -8.05
N TYR A 211 9.15 -19.52 -8.09
CA TYR A 211 8.88 -18.13 -7.77
C TYR A 211 8.57 -17.98 -6.28
N PRO A 212 9.20 -17.03 -5.57
CA PRO A 212 8.90 -16.78 -4.18
C PRO A 212 7.55 -16.06 -4.03
N LYS A 213 6.86 -16.35 -2.91
CA LYS A 213 5.73 -15.53 -2.47
C LYS A 213 6.22 -14.13 -2.08
N PRO A 214 5.40 -13.08 -2.29
CA PRO A 214 5.75 -11.73 -1.86
C PRO A 214 5.93 -11.67 -0.34
N ARG A 215 6.73 -10.70 0.12
CA ARG A 215 6.99 -10.49 1.56
C ARG A 215 5.97 -9.57 2.24
N GLY A 216 5.15 -8.87 1.45
CA GLY A 216 4.22 -7.86 1.92
C GLY A 216 3.63 -7.10 0.74
N MET A 217 3.13 -5.91 1.01
CA MET A 217 2.53 -5.05 0.00
C MET A 217 3.57 -4.15 -0.65
N ALA A 218 3.52 -4.02 -1.98
CA ALA A 218 4.28 -3.02 -2.72
C ALA A 218 3.60 -1.65 -2.58
N TRP A 219 3.71 -1.04 -1.41
CA TRP A 219 3.07 0.25 -1.08
C TRP A 219 3.45 1.35 -2.07
N GLU A 220 4.68 1.33 -2.57
CA GLU A 220 5.21 2.25 -3.57
C GLU A 220 4.51 2.17 -4.94
N ALA A 221 3.86 1.05 -5.24
CA ALA A 221 3.10 0.86 -6.47
C ALA A 221 1.65 1.37 -6.35
N LEU A 222 1.20 1.75 -5.15
CA LEU A 222 -0.16 2.23 -4.89
C LEU A 222 -0.19 3.76 -4.82
N SER A 223 -0.94 4.39 -5.72
CA SER A 223 -1.17 5.83 -5.67
C SER A 223 -2.20 6.21 -4.60
N GLU A 224 -2.29 7.50 -4.26
CA GLU A 224 -3.36 7.99 -3.37
C GLU A 224 -4.76 7.82 -3.98
N VAL A 225 -4.87 7.79 -5.32
CA VAL A 225 -6.13 7.51 -6.01
C VAL A 225 -6.52 6.05 -5.77
N ASP A 226 -5.56 5.12 -5.86
CA ASP A 226 -5.79 3.70 -5.59
C ASP A 226 -6.21 3.45 -4.13
N LEU A 227 -5.50 4.05 -3.19
CA LEU A 227 -5.80 3.93 -1.75
C LEU A 227 -7.14 4.56 -1.37
N SER A 228 -7.52 5.66 -2.02
CA SER A 228 -8.84 6.27 -1.83
C SER A 228 -9.96 5.40 -2.41
N ALA A 229 -9.68 4.68 -3.50
CA ALA A 229 -10.61 3.72 -4.09
C ALA A 229 -10.70 2.40 -3.29
N MET A 230 -9.71 2.11 -2.44
CA MET A 230 -9.61 0.91 -1.61
C MET A 230 -9.46 1.24 -0.11
N PRO A 231 -10.53 1.68 0.56
CA PRO A 231 -10.50 2.04 1.98
C PRO A 231 -9.84 1.04 2.94
N PRO A 232 -9.99 -0.30 2.78
CA PRO A 232 -9.26 -1.30 3.55
C PRO A 232 -7.74 -1.14 3.51
N LEU A 233 -7.16 -0.83 2.34
CA LEU A 233 -5.72 -0.62 2.20
C LEU A 233 -5.28 0.67 2.88
N LYS A 234 -6.08 1.74 2.76
CA LYS A 234 -5.82 3.01 3.46
C LYS A 234 -5.88 2.85 4.99
N GLU A 235 -6.83 2.07 5.49
CA GLU A 235 -6.91 1.71 6.90
C GLU A 235 -5.68 0.89 7.35
N LEU A 236 -5.28 -0.11 6.54
CA LEU A 236 -4.10 -0.94 6.82
C LEU A 236 -2.82 -0.10 6.89
N ARG A 237 -2.63 0.86 5.97
CA ARG A 237 -1.48 1.77 5.97
C ARG A 237 -1.39 2.55 7.28
N ARG A 238 -2.52 3.03 7.80
CA ARG A 238 -2.60 3.73 9.09
C ARG A 238 -2.28 2.83 10.28
N LEU A 239 -2.71 1.57 10.24
CA LEU A 239 -2.45 0.59 11.31
C LEU A 239 -1.00 0.12 11.31
N THR A 240 -0.39 0.02 10.13
CA THR A 240 1.00 -0.42 9.92
C THR A 240 1.97 0.74 9.71
N TRP A 241 1.64 1.94 10.19
CA TRP A 241 2.36 3.19 9.94
C TRP A 241 3.86 3.11 10.23
N GLU A 242 4.29 2.28 11.20
CA GLU A 242 5.70 2.08 11.57
C GLU A 242 6.55 1.48 10.43
N ARG A 243 5.90 0.81 9.48
CA ARG A 243 6.52 0.20 8.28
C ARG A 243 6.41 1.09 7.04
N GLN A 244 5.72 2.21 7.14
CA GLN A 244 5.46 3.09 6.00
C GLN A 244 6.57 4.12 5.84
N THR A 245 6.64 4.76 4.68
CA THR A 245 7.48 5.95 4.48
C THR A 245 6.64 7.06 3.87
N VAL A 246 7.14 8.30 3.93
CA VAL A 246 6.52 9.43 3.23
C VAL A 246 7.47 9.83 2.11
N PRO A 247 7.10 9.64 0.83
CA PRO A 247 7.97 9.93 -0.30
C PRO A 247 8.45 11.38 -0.33
N ASP A 248 9.68 11.59 -0.77
CA ASP A 248 10.21 12.94 -1.00
C ASP A 248 9.42 13.68 -2.08
N ILE A 249 9.27 14.99 -1.89
CA ILE A 249 8.75 15.91 -2.89
C ILE A 249 9.92 16.83 -3.25
N ILE A 250 10.73 16.38 -4.19
CA ILE A 250 11.97 17.05 -4.59
C ILE A 250 12.13 17.02 -6.11
N GLU A 251 12.43 18.18 -6.68
CA GLU A 251 12.62 18.40 -8.11
C GLU A 251 13.83 19.32 -8.31
N GLU A 252 14.35 19.39 -9.54
CA GLU A 252 15.36 20.39 -9.88
C GLU A 252 14.76 21.80 -9.93
N GLY A 253 15.57 22.82 -9.66
CA GLY A 253 15.14 24.22 -9.79
C GLY A 253 14.27 24.75 -8.64
N LEU A 254 14.08 23.98 -7.57
CA LEU A 254 13.37 24.44 -6.37
C LEU A 254 14.06 25.65 -5.73
N GLY A 255 13.26 26.62 -5.29
CA GLY A 255 13.74 27.77 -4.52
C GLY A 255 14.07 27.40 -3.08
N LEU A 256 13.21 26.61 -2.42
CA LEU A 256 13.44 26.11 -1.06
C LEU A 256 13.12 24.62 -0.94
N LEU A 257 13.92 23.90 -0.18
CA LEU A 257 13.63 22.54 0.28
C LEU A 257 13.49 22.53 1.81
N PHE A 258 12.29 22.25 2.32
CA PHE A 258 12.07 22.08 3.76
C PHE A 258 12.40 20.65 4.18
N VAL A 259 13.12 20.52 5.29
CA VAL A 259 13.63 19.24 5.79
C VAL A 259 13.12 19.01 7.21
N GLY A 260 12.19 18.07 7.37
CA GLY A 260 11.75 17.55 8.67
C GLY A 260 12.77 16.58 9.28
N ILE A 261 12.47 16.07 10.48
CA ILE A 261 13.30 15.04 11.12
C ILE A 261 12.99 13.69 10.51
N ASN A 262 11.75 13.22 10.68
CA ASN A 262 11.24 11.97 10.17
C ASN A 262 9.69 11.98 10.19
N PRO A 263 9.03 11.07 9.47
CA PRO A 263 7.57 10.97 9.52
C PRO A 263 7.06 10.57 10.92
N GLY A 264 6.10 11.33 11.45
CA GLY A 264 5.32 10.88 12.61
C GLY A 264 4.21 9.90 12.21
N ARG A 265 3.56 9.26 13.21
CA ARG A 265 2.44 8.33 13.01
C ARG A 265 1.40 8.76 11.98
N HIS A 266 0.90 10.00 12.09
CA HIS A 266 -0.11 10.51 11.16
C HIS A 266 0.46 10.70 9.75
N SER A 267 1.66 11.28 9.62
CA SER A 267 2.31 11.45 8.31
C SER A 267 2.56 10.12 7.61
N ALA A 268 3.10 9.13 8.33
CA ALA A 268 3.36 7.80 7.78
C ALA A 268 2.07 7.05 7.42
N GLY A 269 1.02 7.16 8.25
CA GLY A 269 -0.27 6.53 7.98
C GLY A 269 -1.05 7.18 6.83
N GLU A 270 -0.97 8.51 6.70
CA GLU A 270 -1.63 9.25 5.62
C GLU A 270 -0.78 9.35 4.35
N GLY A 271 0.52 9.05 4.39
CA GLY A 271 1.42 9.20 3.24
C GLY A 271 1.74 10.65 2.88
N HIS A 272 1.52 11.60 3.80
CA HIS A 272 1.66 13.04 3.57
C HIS A 272 2.56 13.72 4.60
N HIS A 273 3.33 14.70 4.13
CA HIS A 273 4.25 15.44 5.00
C HIS A 273 3.49 16.32 5.99
N PHE A 274 3.94 16.28 7.25
CA PHE A 274 3.35 17.08 8.35
C PHE A 274 1.83 16.92 8.54
N ALA A 275 1.25 15.75 8.22
CA ALA A 275 -0.19 15.46 8.28
C ALA A 275 -0.83 15.40 9.68
N GLY A 276 -0.05 15.58 10.75
CA GLY A 276 -0.62 15.63 12.09
C GLY A 276 -1.57 16.82 12.25
N PRO A 277 -2.79 16.66 12.81
CA PRO A 277 -3.80 17.72 12.85
C PRO A 277 -3.39 18.95 13.69
N GLN A 278 -2.45 18.75 14.62
CA GLN A 278 -1.89 19.81 15.47
C GLN A 278 -0.53 20.32 14.97
N ASN A 279 -0.03 19.80 13.84
CA ASN A 279 1.23 20.26 13.27
C ASN A 279 1.05 21.65 12.64
N HIS A 280 1.96 22.58 12.92
CA HIS A 280 1.83 23.96 12.45
C HIS A 280 2.48 24.22 11.09
N PHE A 281 3.10 23.24 10.44
CA PHE A 281 3.91 23.44 9.23
C PHE A 281 3.14 24.21 8.14
N TRP A 282 1.97 23.70 7.76
CA TRP A 282 1.14 24.27 6.70
C TRP A 282 0.67 25.68 7.00
N ARG A 283 0.29 25.95 8.26
CA ARG A 283 -0.08 27.31 8.71
C ARG A 283 1.11 28.26 8.70
N LEU A 284 2.26 27.83 9.21
CA LEU A 284 3.49 28.62 9.21
C LEU A 284 3.96 28.93 7.79
N LEU A 285 3.88 27.96 6.87
CA LEU A 285 4.24 28.12 5.47
C LEU A 285 3.38 29.20 4.79
N HIS A 286 2.06 29.13 4.97
CA HIS A 286 1.13 30.12 4.42
C HIS A 286 1.32 31.50 5.04
N GLU A 287 1.36 31.61 6.37
CA GLU A 287 1.47 32.89 7.07
C GLU A 287 2.84 33.57 6.90
N ALA A 288 3.88 32.80 6.57
CA ALA A 288 5.16 33.32 6.15
C ALA A 288 5.16 33.83 4.69
N GLY A 289 4.08 33.54 3.94
CA GLY A 289 3.88 33.98 2.57
C GLY A 289 4.63 33.14 1.54
N CYS A 290 4.96 31.89 1.86
CA CYS A 290 5.49 30.93 0.88
C CYS A 290 4.40 30.41 -0.09
N THR A 291 3.15 30.34 0.37
CA THR A 291 2.00 29.90 -0.43
C THR A 291 0.89 30.96 -0.43
N PRO A 292 0.15 31.14 -1.54
CA PRO A 292 -0.88 32.18 -1.65
C PRO A 292 -2.13 31.91 -0.78
N ARG A 293 -2.35 30.65 -0.41
CA ARG A 293 -3.41 30.20 0.50
C ARG A 293 -2.87 29.13 1.44
N LEU A 294 -3.64 28.82 2.48
CA LEU A 294 -3.41 27.64 3.30
C LEU A 294 -3.63 26.38 2.45
N LEU A 295 -2.59 25.55 2.35
CA LEU A 295 -2.65 24.21 1.78
C LEU A 295 -2.89 23.18 2.90
N TYR A 296 -3.48 22.05 2.54
CA TYR A 296 -3.62 20.88 3.42
C TYR A 296 -2.54 19.83 3.11
N PRO A 297 -2.25 18.90 4.04
CA PRO A 297 -1.26 17.84 3.83
C PRO A 297 -1.46 17.04 2.53
N GLU A 298 -2.71 16.79 2.14
CA GLU A 298 -3.07 16.05 0.93
C GLU A 298 -2.68 16.79 -0.37
N GLU A 299 -2.39 18.09 -0.26
CA GLU A 299 -1.97 18.96 -1.35
C GLU A 299 -0.44 19.10 -1.42
N ASP A 300 0.32 18.35 -0.62
CA ASP A 300 1.78 18.48 -0.54
C ASP A 300 2.49 18.33 -1.89
N ARG A 301 2.01 17.46 -2.76
CA ARG A 301 2.51 17.29 -4.13
C ARG A 301 2.33 18.52 -5.04
N SER A 302 1.57 19.53 -4.61
CA SER A 302 1.46 20.81 -5.33
C SER A 302 2.58 21.81 -4.98
N LEU A 303 3.35 21.55 -3.93
CA LEU A 303 4.42 22.45 -3.47
C LEU A 303 5.46 22.83 -4.54
N PRO A 304 5.88 21.93 -5.45
CA PRO A 304 6.83 22.29 -6.50
C PRO A 304 6.36 23.42 -7.41
N ALA A 305 5.04 23.58 -7.63
CA ALA A 305 4.48 24.69 -8.40
C ALA A 305 4.72 26.07 -7.72
N PHE A 306 5.04 26.08 -6.44
CA PHE A 306 5.44 27.25 -5.66
C PHE A 306 6.96 27.30 -5.42
N GLY A 307 7.75 26.51 -6.14
CA GLY A 307 9.21 26.44 -5.97
C GLY A 307 9.64 25.84 -4.64
N ILE A 308 8.77 25.04 -4.00
CA ILE A 308 9.00 24.46 -2.68
C ILE A 308 9.07 22.93 -2.79
N GLY A 309 10.11 22.34 -2.20
CA GLY A 309 10.19 20.92 -1.95
C GLY A 309 10.08 20.60 -0.47
N ILE A 310 9.86 19.31 -0.19
CA ILE A 310 9.73 18.79 1.15
C ILE A 310 10.37 17.40 1.25
N THR A 311 11.12 17.15 2.32
CA THR A 311 11.76 15.86 2.61
C THR A 311 11.94 15.71 4.13
N ASN A 312 12.44 14.55 4.57
CA ASN A 312 12.88 14.32 5.94
C ASN A 312 14.37 13.95 5.97
N LEU A 313 15.00 14.18 7.11
CA LEU A 313 16.34 13.68 7.35
C LEU A 313 16.37 12.16 7.36
N VAL A 314 15.47 11.52 8.11
CA VAL A 314 15.36 10.07 8.27
C VAL A 314 14.02 9.58 7.69
N ASP A 315 14.07 8.54 6.86
CA ASP A 315 12.88 8.01 6.18
C ASP A 315 11.98 7.18 7.12
N ARG A 316 12.58 6.51 8.11
CA ARG A 316 11.88 5.62 9.04
C ARG A 316 10.95 6.43 9.98
N PRO A 317 9.67 6.06 10.08
CA PRO A 317 8.75 6.69 11.02
C PRO A 317 9.10 6.41 12.48
N SER A 318 8.70 7.32 13.36
CA SER A 318 8.73 7.10 14.80
C SER A 318 7.60 7.84 15.52
N ALA A 319 7.34 7.46 16.78
CA ALA A 319 6.37 8.16 17.62
C ALA A 319 6.94 9.51 18.09
N GLY A 320 8.25 9.60 18.28
CA GLY A 320 8.94 10.82 18.64
C GLY A 320 10.36 10.93 18.12
N GLU A 321 10.88 12.16 18.16
CA GLU A 321 12.27 12.47 17.79
C GLU A 321 13.29 11.75 18.68
N GLY A 322 12.91 11.42 19.92
CA GLY A 322 13.74 10.67 20.87
C GLY A 322 13.99 9.21 20.48
N ASP A 323 13.26 8.68 19.49
CA ASP A 323 13.42 7.31 19.00
C ASP A 323 14.53 7.18 17.94
N LEU A 324 15.21 8.29 17.61
CA LEU A 324 16.30 8.34 16.62
C LEU A 324 17.64 8.49 17.32
N SER A 325 18.56 7.57 17.05
CA SER A 325 19.93 7.69 17.56
C SER A 325 20.70 8.78 16.81
N TRP A 326 21.67 9.41 17.47
CA TRP A 326 22.54 10.38 16.79
C TRP A 326 23.30 9.76 15.60
N ALA A 327 23.71 8.49 15.72
CA ALA A 327 24.39 7.77 14.64
C ALA A 327 23.48 7.62 13.40
N GLU A 328 22.21 7.27 13.60
CA GLU A 328 21.18 7.20 12.56
C GLU A 328 20.99 8.56 11.89
N MET A 329 20.79 9.63 12.67
CA MET A 329 20.66 10.99 12.13
C MET A 329 21.89 11.41 11.33
N LYS A 330 23.11 11.15 11.83
CA LYS A 330 24.36 11.52 11.17
C LYS A 330 24.53 10.80 9.83
N ALA A 331 24.22 9.50 9.78
CA ALA A 331 24.25 8.73 8.54
C ALA A 331 23.23 9.27 7.53
N ALA A 332 22.01 9.54 7.99
CA ALA A 332 20.96 10.09 7.15
C ALA A 332 21.27 11.53 6.67
N GLY A 333 22.02 12.30 7.45
CA GLY A 333 22.57 13.58 7.03
C GLY A 333 23.50 13.50 5.82
N ALA A 334 24.24 12.40 5.64
CA ALA A 334 25.04 12.19 4.43
C ALA A 334 24.16 11.98 3.20
N VAL A 335 23.12 11.15 3.31
CA VAL A 335 22.14 10.92 2.25
C VAL A 335 21.42 12.22 1.87
N LEU A 336 21.03 13.03 2.85
CA LEU A 336 20.41 14.33 2.59
C LEU A 336 21.36 15.30 1.85
N ARG A 337 22.65 15.33 2.21
CA ARG A 337 23.64 16.14 1.47
C ARG A 337 23.76 15.71 0.02
N GLU A 338 23.72 14.41 -0.27
CA GLU A 338 23.71 13.89 -1.64
C GLU A 338 22.45 14.32 -2.40
N LYS A 339 21.28 14.25 -1.78
CA LYS A 339 20.02 14.76 -2.36
C LYS A 339 20.14 16.26 -2.68
N VAL A 340 20.61 17.07 -1.73
CA VAL A 340 20.77 18.52 -1.93
C VAL A 340 21.80 18.83 -3.01
N ALA A 341 22.92 18.11 -3.07
CA ALA A 341 23.94 18.28 -4.11
C ALA A 341 23.43 17.89 -5.50
N ARG A 342 22.56 16.87 -5.58
CA ARG A 342 21.94 16.42 -6.83
C ARG A 342 20.89 17.39 -7.34
N PHE A 343 19.89 17.72 -6.53
CA PHE A 343 18.72 18.51 -6.96
C PHE A 343 18.97 20.03 -6.89
N ARG A 344 20.02 20.45 -6.19
CA ARG A 344 20.50 21.84 -6.10
C ARG A 344 19.39 22.88 -5.84
N PRO A 345 18.57 22.72 -4.78
CA PRO A 345 17.63 23.78 -4.41
C PRO A 345 18.41 25.06 -4.09
N ARG A 346 17.81 26.23 -4.31
CA ARG A 346 18.47 27.52 -4.02
C ARG A 346 18.69 27.72 -2.52
N GLY A 347 17.87 27.09 -1.70
CA GLY A 347 18.07 27.01 -0.26
C GLY A 347 17.42 25.80 0.41
N VAL A 348 17.91 25.47 1.60
CA VAL A 348 17.38 24.41 2.46
C VAL A 348 16.94 24.97 3.81
N VAL A 349 15.80 24.50 4.31
CA VAL A 349 15.26 24.91 5.61
C VAL A 349 15.19 23.69 6.52
N LEU A 350 16.12 23.59 7.46
CA LEU A 350 16.27 22.46 8.38
C LEU A 350 15.42 22.71 9.63
N LEU A 351 14.38 21.91 9.81
CA LEU A 351 13.37 22.07 10.87
C LEU A 351 13.83 21.48 12.20
N GLY A 352 14.93 22.01 12.74
CA GLY A 352 15.49 21.65 14.03
C GLY A 352 17.01 21.70 14.04
N LYS A 353 17.60 22.05 15.19
CA LYS A 353 19.06 22.16 15.30
C LYS A 353 19.77 20.82 15.08
N ASN A 354 19.20 19.71 15.55
CA ASN A 354 19.80 18.39 15.34
C ASN A 354 19.71 17.93 13.89
N VAL A 355 18.65 18.33 13.16
CA VAL A 355 18.56 18.11 11.71
C VAL A 355 19.73 18.81 11.02
N TYR A 356 19.94 20.09 11.33
CA TYR A 356 21.04 20.85 10.78
C TYR A 356 22.40 20.28 11.16
N ARG A 357 22.63 19.90 12.42
CA ARG A 357 23.91 19.30 12.84
C ARG A 357 24.21 18.02 12.08
N ALA A 358 23.22 17.16 11.90
CA ALA A 358 23.37 15.93 11.14
C ALA A 358 23.69 16.21 9.66
N TYR A 359 22.91 17.11 9.04
CA TYR A 359 23.11 17.56 7.67
C TYR A 359 24.48 18.23 7.46
N ALA A 360 24.93 19.10 8.36
CA ALA A 360 26.21 19.80 8.29
C ALA A 360 27.41 18.98 8.80
N ASN A 361 27.18 17.73 9.21
CA ASN A 361 28.17 16.83 9.82
C ASN A 361 28.89 17.43 11.04
N LEU A 362 28.13 18.07 11.92
CA LEU A 362 28.60 18.72 13.15
C LEU A 362 28.32 17.84 14.37
N PRO A 363 29.12 17.93 15.45
CA PRO A 363 28.85 17.17 16.67
C PRO A 363 27.55 17.63 17.36
N PRO A 364 26.88 16.77 18.16
CA PRO A 364 25.62 17.09 18.85
C PRO A 364 25.68 18.36 19.71
N SER A 365 26.85 18.60 20.32
CA SER A 365 27.10 19.74 21.20
C SER A 365 27.41 21.04 20.47
N HIS A 366 27.60 21.01 19.14
CA HIS A 366 27.97 22.20 18.39
C HIS A 366 26.88 23.28 18.52
N PRO A 367 27.22 24.52 18.90
CA PRO A 367 26.25 25.60 19.00
C PRO A 367 25.71 25.93 17.60
N VAL A 368 24.39 26.02 17.48
CA VAL A 368 23.70 26.35 16.22
C VAL A 368 22.74 27.49 16.50
N ALA A 369 22.88 28.58 15.74
CA ALA A 369 21.94 29.70 15.77
C ALA A 369 20.70 29.37 14.93
N TRP A 370 19.56 29.94 15.30
CA TRP A 370 18.37 29.91 14.45
C TRP A 370 18.50 30.94 13.32
N GLY A 371 17.77 30.71 12.21
CA GLY A 371 17.77 31.57 11.04
C GLY A 371 18.82 31.18 10.01
N ARG A 372 19.19 32.13 9.15
CA ARG A 372 20.16 31.91 8.07
C ARG A 372 21.54 31.56 8.61
N GLN A 373 22.16 30.53 8.06
CA GLN A 373 23.50 30.11 8.41
C GLN A 373 24.52 30.79 7.51
N VAL A 374 25.70 31.08 8.07
CA VAL A 374 26.82 31.69 7.34
C VAL A 374 27.54 30.65 6.47
N ARG A 375 27.53 29.40 6.93
CA ARG A 375 28.14 28.28 6.21
C ARG A 375 27.18 27.72 5.17
N GLU A 376 27.76 27.30 4.06
CA GLU A 376 27.12 26.42 3.09
C GLU A 376 27.74 25.02 3.24
N THR A 377 26.92 24.04 3.57
CA THR A 377 27.31 22.63 3.62
C THR A 377 27.45 22.08 2.21
N VAL A 378 26.56 22.48 1.30
CA VAL A 378 26.66 22.25 -0.14
C VAL A 378 26.90 23.59 -0.83
N PRO A 379 28.01 23.79 -1.57
CA PRO A 379 28.33 25.07 -2.18
C PRO A 379 27.23 25.62 -3.09
N GLY A 380 26.87 26.89 -2.87
CA GLY A 380 25.83 27.61 -3.60
C GLY A 380 24.39 27.34 -3.13
N VAL A 381 24.21 26.63 -2.01
CA VAL A 381 22.89 26.39 -1.41
C VAL A 381 22.82 27.14 -0.08
N ALA A 382 21.90 28.11 0.02
CA ALA A 382 21.69 28.85 1.26
C ALA A 382 20.97 27.99 2.31
N GLU A 383 21.30 28.17 3.59
CA GLU A 383 20.82 27.26 4.65
C GLU A 383 20.12 28.05 5.77
N TRP A 384 18.97 27.57 6.22
CA TRP A 384 18.25 28.10 7.37
C TRP A 384 17.99 27.01 8.39
N VAL A 385 18.09 27.36 9.67
CA VAL A 385 17.64 26.50 10.77
C VAL A 385 16.39 27.13 11.37
N ALA A 386 15.25 26.45 11.28
CA ALA A 386 13.99 26.91 11.83
C ALA A 386 13.49 25.94 12.90
N PRO A 387 12.77 26.41 13.94
CA PRO A 387 12.24 25.51 14.96
C PRO A 387 11.22 24.52 14.38
N ASN A 388 11.17 23.31 14.93
CA ASN A 388 10.25 22.27 14.46
C ASN A 388 8.78 22.76 14.58
N PRO A 389 7.95 22.60 13.52
CA PRO A 389 6.53 22.96 13.53
C PRO A 389 5.64 22.04 14.41
N SER A 390 6.20 20.97 14.98
CA SER A 390 5.51 20.06 15.89
C SER A 390 4.85 20.80 17.08
N PRO A 391 3.66 20.36 17.53
CA PRO A 391 3.06 20.89 18.76
C PRO A 391 3.91 20.60 20.01
N ARG A 392 4.82 19.62 19.96
CA ARG A 392 5.77 19.31 21.06
C ARG A 392 6.90 20.33 21.20
N SER A 393 7.07 21.22 20.23
CA SER A 393 8.09 22.25 20.29
C SER A 393 7.77 23.24 21.42
N THR A 394 8.71 23.42 22.35
CA THR A 394 8.60 24.38 23.45
C THR A 394 8.80 25.83 23.00
N LEU A 395 9.17 26.06 21.73
CA LEU A 395 9.43 27.40 21.23
C LEU A 395 8.15 28.14 20.84
N PRO A 396 8.08 29.46 21.14
CA PRO A 396 6.93 30.29 20.80
C PRO A 396 6.59 30.23 19.31
N ARG A 397 5.30 30.36 18.99
CA ARG A 397 4.82 30.31 17.61
C ARG A 397 5.35 31.50 16.79
N GLU A 398 5.49 32.65 17.41
CA GLU A 398 6.01 33.88 16.82
C GLU A 398 7.47 33.68 16.37
N MET A 399 8.26 32.98 17.19
CA MET A 399 9.63 32.62 16.87
C MET A 399 9.70 31.63 15.70
N ARG A 400 8.80 30.63 15.67
CA ARG A 400 8.65 29.73 14.52
C ARG A 400 8.34 30.49 13.23
N LEU A 401 7.34 31.36 13.29
CA LEU A 401 6.88 32.14 12.15
C LEU A 401 7.95 33.11 11.64
N ARG A 402 8.74 33.71 12.53
CA ARG A 402 9.86 34.58 12.15
C ARG A 402 10.83 33.89 11.20
N TYR A 403 11.31 32.70 11.54
CA TYR A 403 12.31 32.01 10.72
C TYR A 403 11.72 31.43 9.44
N PHE A 404 10.44 31.06 9.44
CA PHE A 404 9.73 30.76 8.20
C PHE A 404 9.64 32.02 7.31
N ARG A 405 9.33 33.21 7.86
CA ARG A 405 9.30 34.47 7.09
C ARG A 405 10.66 34.82 6.49
N GLU A 406 11.75 34.63 7.23
CA GLU A 406 13.10 34.85 6.72
C GLU A 406 13.39 33.96 5.49
N ALA A 407 13.09 32.66 5.57
CA ALA A 407 13.27 31.74 4.45
C ALA A 407 12.31 32.07 3.27
N CYS A 408 11.02 32.28 3.54
CA CYS A 408 10.04 32.61 2.50
C CYS A 408 10.32 33.96 1.83
N GLY A 409 10.97 34.92 2.52
CA GLY A 409 11.46 36.15 1.93
C GLY A 409 12.49 35.87 0.83
N PHE A 410 13.45 34.99 1.10
CA PHE A 410 14.44 34.55 0.10
C PHE A 410 13.78 33.85 -1.10
N LEU A 411 12.77 33.00 -0.88
CA LEU A 411 12.04 32.36 -1.98
C LEU A 411 11.43 33.39 -2.95
N LYS A 412 10.87 34.48 -2.44
CA LYS A 412 10.31 35.57 -3.27
C LYS A 412 11.39 36.28 -4.08
N GLU A 413 12.55 36.54 -3.49
CA GLU A 413 13.70 37.13 -4.21
C GLU A 413 14.20 36.21 -5.32
N VAL A 414 14.25 34.91 -5.07
CA VAL A 414 14.62 33.89 -6.07
C VAL A 414 13.59 33.87 -7.21
N HIS A 415 12.30 33.80 -6.91
CA HIS A 415 11.25 33.81 -7.94
C HIS A 415 11.26 35.09 -8.78
N PHE A 416 11.46 36.25 -8.16
CA PHE A 416 11.56 37.53 -8.86
C PHE A 416 12.72 37.51 -9.88
N LYS A 417 13.84 36.88 -9.56
CA LYS A 417 15.00 36.75 -10.46
C LYS A 417 14.82 35.72 -11.58
N MET A 418 13.83 34.83 -11.50
CA MET A 418 13.59 33.77 -12.49
C MET A 418 12.52 34.11 -13.54
N LYS A 419 11.70 35.14 -13.33
CA LYS A 419 10.75 35.65 -14.34
C LYS A 419 11.11 37.09 -14.71
N PRO A 420 11.99 37.32 -15.70
CA PRO A 420 12.00 38.59 -16.40
C PRO A 420 10.71 38.67 -17.23
N TRP A 421 10.08 39.84 -17.22
CA TRP A 421 8.89 40.15 -18.03
C TRP A 421 9.14 39.93 -19.52
#